data_AF-A0A6J4FFK4-F1
#
_entry.id   AF-A0A6J4FFK4-F1
#
_cell.length_a   1.000
_cell.length_b   1.000
_cell.length_c   1.000
_cell.angle_alpha   90.00
_cell.angle_beta   90.00
_cell.angle_gamma   90.00
#
_symmetry.space_group_name_H-M   'P 1'
#
loop_
_entity.id
_entity.type
_entity.pdbx_description
1 polymer ?
#
loop_
_entity_poly.entity_id
_entity_poly.type
_entity_poly.pdbx_seq_one_letter_code
_entity_poly.pdbx_strand_id
1 'polypeptide(L)'
;MREKAAAMASAVRLMPNHDPHWRARLAQARARQADLLGHEGLLTAAEQAELESLRGIIKEAFRSGFRTTAEYRDFQFARAREVLDAEGIALDLPFLPDDATLDEIDRALAAIRQTIEAATAG
;
A
#
# COMPACT_ATOMS: atom_id res chain seq x y z
N MET A 1 -34.67 -9.54 23.16
CA MET A 1 -33.43 -10.04 22.51
C MET A 1 -33.46 -9.86 20.98
N ARG A 2 -33.73 -8.65 20.47
CA ARG A 2 -33.68 -8.37 19.02
C ARG A 2 -32.85 -7.15 18.63
N GLU A 3 -32.41 -6.32 19.58
CA GLU A 3 -31.62 -5.12 19.30
C GLU A 3 -30.11 -5.36 19.20
N LYS A 4 -29.60 -6.54 19.61
CA LYS A 4 -28.16 -6.85 19.54
C LYS A 4 -27.70 -7.43 18.19
N ALA A 5 -28.61 -7.78 17.28
CA ALA A 5 -28.26 -8.36 15.99
C ALA A 5 -28.00 -7.31 14.88
N ALA A 6 -28.31 -6.03 15.13
CA ALA A 6 -28.09 -4.95 14.17
C ALA A 6 -26.71 -4.28 14.29
N ALA A 7 -25.90 -4.63 15.30
CA ALA A 7 -24.63 -3.97 15.61
C ALA A 7 -23.38 -4.67 15.02
N MET A 8 -23.54 -5.72 14.21
CA MET A 8 -22.42 -6.45 13.58
C MET A 8 -22.45 -6.43 12.05
N ALA A 9 -23.01 -5.40 11.45
CA ALA A 9 -22.58 -5.01 10.11
C ALA A 9 -21.47 -3.96 10.31
N SER A 10 -20.22 -4.43 10.41
CA SER A 10 -19.06 -3.56 10.21
C SER A 10 -19.35 -2.70 8.98
N ALA A 11 -19.38 -1.38 9.15
CA ALA A 11 -19.66 -0.48 8.05
C ALA A 11 -18.47 -0.55 7.09
N VAL A 12 -18.61 -1.40 6.06
CA VAL A 12 -17.57 -1.60 5.05
C VAL A 12 -17.29 -0.25 4.39
N ARG A 13 -16.09 0.27 4.61
CA ARG A 13 -15.64 1.53 4.02
C ARG A 13 -14.98 1.24 2.67
N LEU A 14 -15.52 1.86 1.61
CA LEU A 14 -14.94 1.80 0.28
C LEU A 14 -13.63 2.57 0.22
N MET A 15 -12.68 2.06 -0.58
CA MET A 15 -11.47 2.79 -0.90
C MET A 15 -11.84 4.05 -1.70
N PRO A 16 -11.49 5.27 -1.23
CA PRO A 16 -11.88 6.53 -1.89
C PRO A 16 -11.46 6.62 -3.37
N ASN A 17 -10.34 5.99 -3.71
CA ASN A 17 -9.73 6.07 -5.04
C ASN A 17 -9.78 4.72 -5.77
N HIS A 18 -10.76 3.85 -5.47
CA HIS A 18 -10.90 2.60 -6.19
C HIS A 18 -11.04 2.85 -7.70
N ASP A 19 -10.15 2.25 -8.51
CA ASP A 19 -10.15 2.39 -9.96
C ASP A 19 -10.41 1.02 -10.58
N PRO A 20 -11.55 0.77 -11.26
CA PRO A 20 -11.82 -0.51 -11.89
C PRO A 20 -10.81 -0.89 -12.98
N HIS A 21 -10.09 0.10 -13.53
CA HIS A 21 -9.05 -0.08 -14.56
C HIS A 21 -7.63 -0.10 -14.00
N TRP A 22 -7.47 -0.19 -12.67
CA TRP A 22 -6.16 -0.19 -12.00
C TRP A 22 -5.17 -1.19 -12.59
N ARG A 23 -5.65 -2.38 -13.00
CA ARG A 23 -4.82 -3.43 -13.60
C ARG A 23 -4.19 -2.99 -14.92
N ALA A 24 -4.97 -2.33 -15.77
CA ALA A 24 -4.48 -1.82 -17.04
C ALA A 24 -3.45 -0.70 -16.83
N ARG A 25 -3.73 0.23 -15.92
CA ARG A 25 -2.80 1.30 -15.55
C ARG A 25 -1.50 0.76 -14.97
N LEU A 26 -1.58 -0.23 -14.07
CA LEU A 26 -0.42 -0.89 -13.48
C LEU A 26 0.41 -1.61 -14.54
N ALA A 27 -0.24 -2.35 -15.45
CA ALA A 27 0.44 -3.07 -16.52
C ALA A 27 1.17 -2.11 -17.47
N GLN A 28 0.52 -1.03 -17.89
CA GLN A 28 1.13 -0.02 -18.76
C GLN A 28 2.32 0.67 -18.09
N ALA A 29 2.17 1.08 -16.82
CA ALA A 29 3.25 1.74 -16.09
C ALA A 29 4.44 0.80 -15.85
N ARG A 30 4.21 -0.48 -15.55
CA ARG A 30 5.27 -1.48 -15.41
C ARG A 30 5.96 -1.79 -16.73
N ALA A 31 5.23 -1.90 -17.83
CA ALA A 31 5.81 -2.09 -19.16
C ALA A 31 6.74 -0.93 -19.50
N ARG A 32 6.26 0.32 -19.33
CA ARG A 32 7.08 1.50 -19.60
C ARG A 32 8.30 1.62 -18.67
N GLN A 33 8.14 1.26 -17.40
CA GLN A 33 9.25 1.21 -16.45
C GLN A 33 10.30 0.18 -16.89
N ALA A 34 9.88 -1.01 -17.33
CA ALA A 34 10.78 -2.04 -17.81
C ALA A 34 11.51 -1.62 -19.08
N ASP A 35 10.82 -0.94 -20.01
CA ASP A 35 11.44 -0.41 -21.23
C ASP A 35 12.56 0.58 -20.88
N LEU A 36 12.29 1.55 -19.99
CA LEU A 36 13.29 2.52 -19.55
C LEU A 36 14.47 1.86 -18.83
N LEU A 37 14.20 0.88 -17.96
CA LEU A 37 15.28 0.16 -17.25
C LEU A 37 16.06 -0.81 -18.16
N GLY A 38 15.50 -1.17 -19.30
CA GLY A 38 16.14 -2.03 -20.32
C GLY A 38 17.00 -1.26 -21.32
N HIS A 39 16.99 0.08 -21.30
CA HIS A 39 17.87 0.88 -22.16
C HIS A 39 19.34 0.66 -21.80
N GLU A 40 20.17 0.35 -22.82
CA GLU A 40 21.61 0.32 -22.67
C GLU A 40 22.18 1.74 -22.62
N GLY A 41 22.73 2.13 -21.47
CA GLY A 41 23.36 3.44 -21.27
C GLY A 41 22.78 4.20 -20.08
N LEU A 42 23.28 5.42 -19.87
CA LEU A 42 22.76 6.30 -18.82
C LEU A 42 21.45 6.93 -19.29
N LEU A 43 20.44 6.87 -18.44
CA LEU A 43 19.16 7.55 -18.66
C LEU A 43 19.36 9.06 -18.71
N THR A 44 18.70 9.71 -19.67
CA THR A 44 18.57 11.15 -19.73
C THR A 44 17.81 11.68 -18.51
N ALA A 45 17.97 12.97 -18.20
CA ALA A 45 17.21 13.61 -17.12
C ALA A 45 15.69 13.46 -17.30
N ALA A 46 15.20 13.48 -18.54
CA ALA A 46 13.79 13.28 -18.85
C ALA A 46 13.32 11.85 -18.53
N GLU A 47 14.13 10.84 -18.88
CA GLU A 47 13.82 9.44 -18.59
C GLU A 47 13.91 9.13 -17.09
N GLN A 48 14.83 9.77 -16.38
CA GLN A 48 14.90 9.67 -14.91
C GLN A 48 13.63 10.26 -14.26
N ALA A 49 13.19 11.44 -14.69
CA ALA A 49 11.95 12.04 -14.23
C ALA A 49 10.72 11.17 -14.59
N GLU A 50 10.72 10.56 -15.78
CA GLU A 50 9.68 9.63 -16.18
C GLU A 50 9.65 8.38 -15.27
N LEU A 51 10.81 7.80 -14.94
CA LEU A 51 10.88 6.68 -14.00
C LEU A 51 10.33 7.04 -12.61
N GLU A 52 10.61 8.25 -12.11
CA GLU A 52 10.05 8.72 -10.85
C GLU A 52 8.52 8.83 -10.92
N SER A 53 8.00 9.42 -11.99
CA SER A 53 6.56 9.51 -12.26
C SER A 53 5.92 8.12 -12.33
N LEU A 54 6.54 7.17 -13.04
CA LEU A 54 6.06 5.79 -13.16
C LEU A 54 6.01 5.08 -11.81
N ARG A 55 6.99 5.31 -10.93
CA ARG A 55 6.95 4.76 -9.55
C ARG A 55 5.73 5.29 -8.79
N GLY A 56 5.40 6.58 -8.95
CA GLY A 56 4.19 7.18 -8.40
C GLY A 56 2.91 6.52 -8.94
N ILE A 57 2.81 6.38 -10.27
CA ILE A 57 1.67 5.76 -10.94
C ILE A 57 1.49 4.30 -10.50
N ILE A 58 2.57 3.52 -10.42
CA ILE A 58 2.54 2.12 -9.99
C ILE A 58 2.02 2.03 -8.55
N LYS A 59 2.50 2.89 -7.64
CA LYS A 59 2.05 2.93 -6.25
C LYS A 59 0.57 3.29 -6.15
N GLU A 60 0.13 4.29 -6.90
CA GLU A 60 -1.28 4.71 -6.93
C GLU A 60 -2.19 3.62 -7.51
N ALA A 61 -1.82 3.05 -8.66
CA ALA A 61 -2.58 1.98 -9.31
C ALA A 61 -2.67 0.73 -8.43
N PHE A 62 -1.63 0.43 -7.65
CA PHE A 62 -1.70 -0.65 -6.67
C PHE A 62 -2.72 -0.35 -5.56
N ARG A 63 -2.67 0.87 -4.99
CA ARG A 63 -3.59 1.30 -3.92
C ARG A 63 -5.04 1.40 -4.40
N SER A 64 -5.29 1.82 -5.64
CA SER A 64 -6.63 1.88 -6.22
C SER A 64 -7.22 0.50 -6.53
N GLY A 65 -6.40 -0.55 -6.49
CA GLY A 65 -6.84 -1.93 -6.73
C GLY A 65 -7.67 -2.54 -5.61
N PHE A 66 -7.55 -2.02 -4.39
CA PHE A 66 -8.36 -2.45 -3.24
C PHE A 66 -9.76 -1.86 -3.33
N ARG A 67 -10.78 -2.67 -3.06
CA ARG A 67 -12.18 -2.22 -3.10
C ARG A 67 -12.57 -1.56 -1.77
N THR A 68 -11.98 -2.00 -0.67
CA THR A 68 -12.28 -1.50 0.68
C THR A 68 -11.02 -1.06 1.42
N THR A 69 -11.18 -0.21 2.43
CA THR A 69 -10.04 0.17 3.29
C THR A 69 -9.58 -1.00 4.17
N ALA A 70 -10.47 -1.90 4.56
CA ALA A 70 -10.14 -3.13 5.28
C ALA A 70 -9.23 -4.06 4.45
N GLU A 71 -9.55 -4.31 3.18
CA GLU A 71 -8.70 -5.10 2.27
C GLU A 71 -7.29 -4.49 2.15
N TYR A 72 -7.19 -3.17 2.04
CA TYR A 72 -5.92 -2.46 1.98
C TYR A 72 -5.14 -2.56 3.30
N ARG A 73 -5.81 -2.36 4.45
CA ARG A 73 -5.22 -2.52 5.79
C ARG A 73 -4.62 -3.91 5.94
N ASP A 74 -5.41 -4.95 5.71
CA ASP A 74 -5.02 -6.35 5.97
C ASP A 74 -3.83 -6.74 5.10
N PHE A 75 -3.86 -6.36 3.82
CA PHE A 75 -2.73 -6.60 2.93
C PHE A 75 -1.45 -5.92 3.41
N GLN A 76 -1.52 -4.63 3.75
CA GLN A 76 -0.33 -3.86 4.14
C GLN A 76 0.23 -4.32 5.50
N PHE A 77 -0.64 -4.74 6.42
CA PHE A 77 -0.24 -5.24 7.74
C PHE A 77 0.40 -6.62 7.62
N ALA A 78 -0.10 -7.48 6.73
CA ALA A 78 0.56 -8.74 6.40
C ALA A 78 1.97 -8.50 5.83
N ARG A 79 2.14 -7.56 4.89
CA ARG A 79 3.47 -7.20 4.38
C ARG A 79 4.38 -6.61 5.44
N ALA A 80 3.86 -5.76 6.32
CA ALA A 80 4.63 -5.22 7.42
C ALA A 80 5.11 -6.33 8.36
N ARG A 81 4.26 -7.32 8.65
CA ARG A 81 4.63 -8.50 9.43
C ARG A 81 5.74 -9.30 8.74
N GLU A 82 5.63 -9.56 7.43
CA GLU A 82 6.67 -10.25 6.66
C GLU A 82 8.04 -9.56 6.81
N VAL A 83 8.08 -8.22 6.73
CA VAL A 83 9.31 -7.45 6.90
C VAL A 83 9.83 -7.52 8.33
N LEU A 84 8.97 -7.34 9.33
CA LEU A 84 9.36 -7.44 10.75
C LEU A 84 9.96 -8.82 11.07
N ASP A 85 9.34 -9.88 10.57
CA ASP A 85 9.81 -11.25 10.79
C ASP A 85 11.14 -11.50 10.07
N ALA A 86 11.32 -10.98 8.85
CA ALA A 86 12.57 -11.08 8.10
C ALA A 86 13.74 -10.35 8.78
N GLU A 87 13.48 -9.19 9.38
CA GLU A 87 14.48 -8.39 10.11
C GLU A 87 14.63 -8.83 11.59
N GLY A 88 13.84 -9.81 12.05
CA GLY A 88 13.86 -10.28 13.44
C GLY A 88 13.36 -9.24 14.46
N ILE A 89 12.55 -8.27 14.03
CA ILE A 89 12.05 -7.18 14.84
C ILE A 89 10.76 -7.61 15.55
N ALA A 90 10.82 -7.71 16.88
CA ALA A 90 9.65 -7.95 17.72
C ALA A 90 8.82 -6.68 17.89
N LEU A 91 7.93 -6.41 16.92
CA LEU A 91 6.93 -5.33 16.99
C LEU A 91 5.51 -5.89 16.94
N ASP A 92 4.68 -5.45 17.88
CA ASP A 92 3.24 -5.70 17.84
C ASP A 92 2.57 -4.70 16.89
N LEU A 93 1.87 -5.22 15.88
CA LEU A 93 1.11 -4.39 14.96
C LEU A 93 -0.14 -3.85 15.67
N PRO A 94 -0.48 -2.56 15.51
CA PRO A 94 -1.66 -1.98 16.14
C PRO A 94 -2.93 -2.65 15.62
N PHE A 95 -3.99 -2.70 16.42
CA PHE A 95 -5.30 -3.11 15.93
C PHE A 95 -6.01 -1.89 15.31
N LEU A 96 -6.56 -2.04 14.11
CA LEU A 96 -7.45 -1.06 13.48
C LEU A 96 -8.79 -1.73 13.14
N PRO A 97 -9.94 -1.09 13.44
CA PRO A 97 -11.25 -1.65 13.13
C PRO A 97 -11.51 -1.71 11.62
N ASP A 98 -12.49 -2.51 11.19
CA ASP A 98 -12.80 -2.73 9.77
C ASP A 98 -13.35 -1.50 9.04
N ASP A 99 -13.88 -0.53 9.78
CA ASP A 99 -14.37 0.74 9.28
C ASP A 99 -13.31 1.86 9.35
N ALA A 100 -12.08 1.52 9.75
CA ALA A 100 -10.95 2.45 9.81
C ALA A 100 -10.80 3.23 8.50
N THR A 101 -10.58 4.52 8.65
CA THR A 101 -10.32 5.43 7.55
C THR A 101 -8.95 5.14 6.94
N LEU A 102 -8.80 5.53 5.67
CA LEU A 102 -7.54 5.42 4.97
C LEU A 102 -6.40 6.19 5.68
N ASP A 103 -6.71 7.36 6.24
CA ASP A 103 -5.74 8.18 6.98
C ASP A 103 -5.30 7.54 8.31
N GLU A 104 -6.19 6.80 8.99
CA GLU A 104 -5.81 6.03 10.18
C GLU A 104 -4.88 4.87 9.82
N ILE A 105 -5.19 4.17 8.73
CA ILE A 105 -4.36 3.07 8.22
C ILE A 105 -2.98 3.59 7.81
N ASP A 106 -2.93 4.67 7.01
CA ASP A 106 -1.65 5.22 6.53
C ASP A 106 -0.79 5.78 7.66
N ARG A 107 -1.40 6.39 8.71
CA ARG A 107 -0.66 6.81 9.92
C ARG A 107 -0.06 5.62 10.67
N ALA A 108 -0.81 4.53 10.84
CA ALA A 108 -0.29 3.32 11.48
C ALA A 108 0.87 2.71 10.67
N LEU A 109 0.73 2.61 9.35
CA LEU A 109 1.79 2.11 8.46
C LEU A 109 3.04 2.99 8.49
N ALA A 110 2.88 4.31 8.57
CA ALA A 110 4.00 5.24 8.69
C ALA A 110 4.77 5.03 10.01
N ALA A 111 4.07 4.82 11.13
CA ALA A 111 4.71 4.53 12.42
C ALA A 111 5.48 3.20 12.38
N ILE A 112 4.88 2.13 11.85
CA ILE A 112 5.54 0.82 11.69
C ILE A 112 6.80 0.94 10.85
N ARG A 113 6.72 1.67 9.72
CA ARG A 113 7.87 1.90 8.84
C ARG A 113 9.01 2.61 9.56
N GLN A 114 8.72 3.66 10.32
CA GLN A 114 9.74 4.38 11.10
C GLN A 114 10.41 3.48 12.13
N THR A 115 9.65 2.59 12.78
CA THR A 115 10.23 1.61 13.72
C THR A 115 11.15 0.62 13.01
N ILE A 116 10.75 0.09 11.84
CA ILE A 116 11.59 -0.80 11.04
C ILE A 116 12.87 -0.07 10.64
N GLU A 117 12.76 1.13 10.07
CA GLU A 117 13.91 1.93 9.63
C GLU A 117 14.88 2.22 10.78
N ALA A 118 14.37 2.59 11.97
CA ALA A 118 15.19 2.83 13.15
C ALA A 118 15.91 1.58 13.66
N ALA A 119 15.28 0.40 13.55
CA ALA A 119 15.87 -0.87 13.97
C ALA A 119 16.94 -1.38 13.00
N THR A 120 16.80 -1.11 11.70
CA THR A 120 17.73 -1.59 10.65
C THR A 120 18.88 -0.61 10.35
N ALA A 121 18.84 0.61 10.88
CA ALA A 121 19.85 1.65 10.63
C ALA A 121 21.09 1.56 11.54
N GLY A 122 21.13 0.62 12.49
CA GLY A 122 22.25 0.37 13.41
C GLY A 122 22.97 -0.93 13.12
#